data_AF-A0A326UCD1-F1
#
_entry.id   AF-A0A326UCD1-F1
#
_cell.length_a   1.000
_cell.length_b   1.000
_cell.length_c   1.000
_cell.angle_alpha   90.00
_cell.angle_beta   90.00
_cell.angle_gamma   90.00
#
_symmetry.space_group_name_H-M   'P 1'
#
loop_
_entity.id
_entity.type
_entity.pdbx_description
1 polymer ?
#
loop_
_entity_poly.entity_id
_entity_poly.type
_entity_poly.pdbx_seq_one_letter_code
_entity_poly.pdbx_strand_id
1 'polypeptide(L)'
;MHLPRLRFSAFVYVALLLQLITTSCQTEEAVTLDSPEEPVEAYTTLTTGVNGLASLSWQPATRTVHIAIWIGGLQRNSRYTISLYRQHCASGGKRLYSIGRLLSDRRGRLSTSIDVPGGRNGIPRAGWFLGVYRTGISQHLICSEVSGSSFNEQQDITVPLQEQRNRNAPSGTASLLLQHRQLSVTLIVERLKPNTIYQAALERGHCYDNGVPLYPLRALRTDVYGRATAQTIIPAVEALPSSKWSIVIPLYSQNGTANLCGTLLSNSSP
;
A
#
# COMPACT_ATOMS: atom_id res chain seq x y z
N MET A 1 8.23 32.61 -87.78
CA MET A 1 9.57 33.12 -88.18
C MET A 1 10.48 32.91 -86.97
N HIS A 2 11.21 31.78 -86.86
CA HIS A 2 12.62 31.58 -87.29
C HIS A 2 13.53 32.71 -86.78
N LEU A 3 14.58 32.54 -85.97
CA LEU A 3 15.55 31.49 -85.56
C LEU A 3 16.36 32.10 -84.36
N PRO A 4 17.46 31.53 -83.78
CA PRO A 4 17.94 30.15 -83.66
C PRO A 4 18.36 29.75 -82.22
N ARG A 5 18.70 28.46 -82.06
CA ARG A 5 19.50 27.89 -80.98
C ARG A 5 20.99 28.20 -81.19
N LEU A 6 21.75 28.37 -80.09
CA LEU A 6 23.20 28.17 -80.07
C LEU A 6 23.60 27.35 -78.83
N ARG A 7 24.55 26.45 -79.05
CA ARG A 7 24.93 25.29 -78.23
C ARG A 7 26.30 25.52 -77.54
N PHE A 8 26.61 24.56 -76.64
CA PHE A 8 27.93 24.16 -76.12
C PHE A 8 28.59 25.13 -75.13
N SER A 9 29.42 24.75 -74.15
CA SER A 9 29.80 23.52 -73.44
C SER A 9 31.09 23.90 -72.69
N ALA A 10 31.46 23.16 -71.65
CA ALA A 10 32.84 23.06 -71.13
C ALA A 10 33.32 24.31 -70.33
N PHE A 11 34.12 24.26 -69.27
CA PHE A 11 34.67 23.23 -68.37
C PHE A 11 35.55 24.03 -67.38
N VAL A 12 35.85 23.43 -66.21
CA VAL A 12 37.05 23.67 -65.37
C VAL A 12 37.13 24.93 -64.47
N TYR A 13 37.02 24.64 -63.16
CA TYR A 13 37.85 25.06 -62.01
C TYR A 13 38.55 26.43 -61.98
N VAL A 14 38.44 27.12 -60.83
CA VAL A 14 39.53 27.60 -59.93
C VAL A 14 38.84 28.46 -58.85
N ALA A 15 38.50 27.88 -57.70
CA ALA A 15 39.28 27.91 -56.46
C ALA A 15 39.07 29.17 -55.60
N LEU A 16 38.66 28.90 -54.35
CA LEU A 16 39.00 29.62 -53.12
C LEU A 16 38.55 31.09 -52.95
N LEU A 17 37.44 31.24 -52.21
CA LEU A 17 37.22 32.23 -51.16
C LEU A 17 36.02 31.71 -50.34
N LEU A 18 36.24 30.94 -49.25
CA LEU A 18 36.35 31.46 -47.88
C LEU A 18 35.35 32.64 -47.70
N GLN A 19 34.18 32.45 -47.09
CA GLN A 19 34.07 32.26 -45.64
C GLN A 19 32.82 31.46 -45.24
N LEU A 20 33.05 30.61 -44.24
CA LEU A 20 32.08 29.80 -43.51
C LEU A 20 30.94 30.65 -42.94
N ILE A 21 29.70 30.31 -43.30
CA ILE A 21 28.55 30.52 -42.42
C ILE A 21 28.06 29.13 -42.04
N THR A 22 28.78 28.49 -41.13
CA THR A 22 28.28 27.32 -40.42
C THR A 22 27.23 27.81 -39.44
N THR A 23 25.97 27.63 -39.80
CA THR A 23 24.82 27.80 -38.93
C THR A 23 24.99 26.88 -37.72
N SER A 24 25.55 27.39 -36.63
CA SER A 24 25.51 26.72 -35.33
C SER A 24 24.10 26.90 -34.78
N CYS A 25 23.18 26.03 -35.22
CA CYS A 25 21.96 25.79 -34.48
C CYS A 25 22.39 25.09 -33.19
N GLN A 26 22.70 25.86 -32.15
CA GLN A 26 22.86 25.32 -30.81
C GLN A 26 21.47 24.87 -30.37
N THR A 27 21.22 23.56 -30.46
CA THR A 27 20.13 22.92 -29.75
C THR A 27 20.47 23.09 -28.27
N GLU A 28 19.85 24.09 -27.64
CA GLU A 28 19.90 24.26 -26.20
C GLU A 28 19.16 23.07 -25.60
N GLU A 29 19.90 22.01 -25.26
CA GLU A 29 19.38 20.95 -24.40
C GLU A 29 19.02 21.62 -23.08
N ALA A 30 17.72 21.90 -22.91
CA ALA A 30 17.18 22.32 -21.64
C ALA A 30 17.61 21.26 -20.61
N VAL A 31 18.53 21.64 -19.73
CA VAL A 31 18.88 20.85 -18.55
C VAL A 31 17.59 20.79 -17.73
N THR A 32 16.85 19.69 -17.85
CA THR A 32 15.79 19.35 -16.91
C THR A 32 16.47 19.20 -15.56
N LEU A 33 16.38 20.24 -14.73
CA LEU A 33 16.68 20.15 -13.32
C LEU A 33 15.75 19.08 -12.77
N ASP A 34 16.34 17.93 -12.43
CA ASP A 34 15.65 16.83 -11.79
C ASP A 34 14.95 17.39 -10.56
N SER A 35 13.62 17.40 -10.59
CA SER A 35 12.81 17.89 -9.47
C SER A 35 13.23 17.08 -8.24
N PRO A 36 13.51 17.70 -7.08
CA PRO A 36 13.91 16.95 -5.90
C PRO A 36 12.89 15.86 -5.63
N GLU A 37 13.34 14.60 -5.64
CA GLU A 37 12.49 13.44 -5.43
C GLU A 37 11.84 13.57 -4.05
N GLU A 38 10.54 13.81 -4.03
CA GLU A 38 9.81 13.95 -2.77
C GLU A 38 9.88 12.64 -1.97
N PRO A 39 10.06 12.72 -0.65
CA PRO A 39 10.08 11.53 0.18
C PRO A 39 8.76 10.77 0.09
N VAL A 40 8.83 9.46 -0.17
CA VAL A 40 7.66 8.59 -0.17
C VAL A 40 7.51 7.95 1.20
N GLU A 41 6.35 8.12 1.83
CA GLU A 41 6.06 7.57 3.15
C GLU A 41 5.08 6.38 3.10
N ALA A 42 5.30 5.42 3.98
CA ALA A 42 4.33 4.36 4.26
C ALA A 42 4.26 4.08 5.76
N TYR A 43 3.08 3.65 6.23
CA TYR A 43 2.90 3.32 7.64
C TYR A 43 2.02 2.08 7.80
N THR A 44 2.15 1.43 8.95
CA THR A 44 1.22 0.39 9.38
C THR A 44 1.21 0.25 10.90
N THR A 45 0.09 -0.22 11.43
CA THR A 45 0.01 -0.68 12.81
C THR A 45 0.24 -2.19 12.85
N LEU A 46 1.05 -2.62 13.81
CA LEU A 46 1.38 -4.01 14.04
C LEU A 46 0.46 -4.55 15.13
N THR A 47 -0.23 -5.66 14.86
CA THR A 47 -1.11 -6.33 15.83
C THR A 47 -0.87 -7.83 15.85
N THR A 48 -1.08 -8.47 17.00
CA THR A 48 -1.30 -9.92 17.07
C THR A 48 -2.78 -10.23 16.87
N GLY A 49 -3.12 -11.33 16.20
CA GLY A 49 -4.52 -11.76 16.02
C GLY A 49 -5.00 -11.53 14.59
N VAL A 50 -6.25 -11.13 14.39
CA VAL A 50 -6.79 -10.95 13.03
C VAL A 50 -6.24 -9.67 12.38
N ASN A 51 -5.68 -9.79 11.16
CA ASN A 51 -5.18 -8.68 10.35
C ASN A 51 -5.58 -8.86 8.88
N GLY A 52 -5.77 -7.76 8.16
CA GLY A 52 -6.12 -7.79 6.75
C GLY A 52 -6.09 -6.42 6.09
N LEU A 53 -6.48 -6.40 4.82
CA LEU A 53 -6.70 -5.19 4.03
C LEU A 53 -8.03 -5.28 3.29
N ALA A 54 -8.67 -4.13 3.11
CA ALA A 54 -9.73 -3.94 2.14
C ALA A 54 -9.33 -2.85 1.15
N SER A 55 -9.41 -3.12 -0.14
CA SER A 55 -9.32 -2.11 -1.19
C SER A 55 -10.72 -1.79 -1.70
N LEU A 56 -11.06 -0.51 -1.75
CA LEU A 56 -12.30 -0.01 -2.31
C LEU A 56 -11.98 0.89 -3.50
N SER A 57 -12.48 0.53 -4.68
CA SER A 57 -12.30 1.28 -5.93
C SER A 57 -13.66 1.78 -6.43
N TRP A 58 -13.89 3.08 -6.44
CA TRP A 58 -15.12 3.66 -6.99
C TRP A 58 -14.95 4.00 -8.47
N GLN A 59 -15.93 3.59 -9.26
CA GLN A 59 -15.97 3.82 -10.70
C GLN A 59 -17.09 4.81 -11.07
N PRO A 60 -16.77 6.01 -11.62
CA PRO A 60 -17.77 7.01 -11.99
C PRO A 60 -18.75 6.54 -13.06
N ALA A 61 -18.23 5.83 -14.06
CA ALA A 61 -18.99 5.43 -15.23
C ALA A 61 -20.13 4.47 -14.88
N THR A 62 -19.88 3.53 -13.97
CA THR A 62 -20.83 2.49 -13.54
C THR A 62 -21.51 2.81 -12.21
N ARG A 63 -20.99 3.80 -11.47
CA ARG A 63 -21.40 4.15 -10.09
C ARG A 63 -21.32 2.96 -9.13
N THR A 64 -20.34 2.09 -9.35
CA THR A 64 -20.07 0.94 -8.49
C THR A 64 -18.82 1.17 -7.64
N VAL A 65 -18.78 0.54 -6.48
CA VAL A 65 -17.58 0.38 -5.67
C VAL A 65 -17.19 -1.08 -5.75
N HIS A 66 -16.02 -1.34 -6.34
CA HIS A 66 -15.36 -2.63 -6.24
C HIS A 66 -14.70 -2.75 -4.87
N ILE A 67 -15.05 -3.76 -4.11
CA ILE A 67 -14.49 -4.03 -2.78
C ILE A 67 -13.75 -5.35 -2.85
N ALA A 68 -12.44 -5.35 -2.66
CA ALA A 68 -11.65 -6.57 -2.46
C ALA A 68 -11.10 -6.60 -1.04
N ILE A 69 -11.19 -7.77 -0.40
CA ILE A 69 -10.86 -7.95 1.01
C ILE A 69 -10.00 -9.18 1.16
N TRP A 70 -8.91 -9.04 1.92
CA TRP A 70 -8.09 -10.13 2.41
C TRP A 70 -7.96 -10.02 3.93
N ILE A 71 -8.16 -11.13 4.64
CA ILE A 71 -8.05 -11.22 6.10
C ILE A 71 -7.34 -12.52 6.46
N GLY A 72 -6.37 -12.47 7.36
CA GLY A 72 -5.77 -13.64 7.99
C GLY A 72 -5.78 -13.55 9.51
N GLY A 73 -5.31 -14.61 10.17
CA GLY A 73 -5.38 -14.75 11.62
C GLY A 73 -6.76 -15.15 12.15
N LEU A 74 -7.71 -15.49 11.27
CA LEU A 74 -9.04 -15.95 11.64
C LEU A 74 -8.99 -17.37 12.24
N GLN A 75 -10.01 -17.71 13.03
CA GLN A 75 -10.21 -19.08 13.48
C GLN A 75 -10.47 -19.97 12.25
N ARG A 76 -9.66 -21.02 12.08
CA ARG A 76 -9.72 -21.95 10.93
C ARG A 76 -11.11 -22.54 10.74
N ASN A 77 -11.51 -22.74 9.47
CA ASN A 77 -12.78 -23.36 9.07
C ASN A 77 -14.02 -22.74 9.75
N SER A 78 -13.94 -21.48 10.19
CA SER A 78 -15.03 -20.78 10.84
C SER A 78 -15.71 -19.83 9.87
N ARG A 79 -17.01 -19.61 10.06
CA ARG A 79 -17.84 -18.74 9.22
C ARG A 79 -17.80 -17.30 9.73
N TYR A 80 -17.61 -16.38 8.80
CA TYR A 80 -17.59 -14.95 9.03
C TYR A 80 -18.60 -14.27 8.12
N THR A 81 -19.15 -13.15 8.57
CA THR A 81 -19.91 -12.27 7.70
C THR A 81 -19.19 -10.93 7.63
N ILE A 82 -19.11 -10.41 6.41
CA ILE A 82 -18.53 -9.11 6.13
C ILE A 82 -19.63 -8.21 5.59
N SER A 83 -19.67 -6.97 6.07
CA SER A 83 -20.67 -6.01 5.66
C SER A 83 -20.11 -4.59 5.66
N LEU A 84 -20.57 -3.79 4.71
CA LEU A 84 -20.34 -2.36 4.69
C LEU A 84 -21.51 -1.68 5.42
N TYR A 85 -21.19 -0.77 6.32
CA TYR A 85 -22.16 -0.05 7.14
C TYR A 85 -22.05 1.45 6.92
N ARG A 86 -23.12 2.16 7.27
CA ARG A 86 -23.16 3.62 7.39
C ARG A 86 -23.02 4.02 8.85
N GLN A 87 -22.49 5.22 9.09
CA GLN A 87 -22.06 5.80 10.38
C GLN A 87 -20.66 5.34 10.79
N HIS A 88 -20.38 5.26 12.08
CA HIS A 88 -19.07 4.97 12.63
C HIS A 88 -19.08 3.66 13.42
N CYS A 89 -17.91 3.06 13.56
CA CYS A 89 -17.69 1.89 14.39
C CYS A 89 -18.20 2.08 15.82
N ALA A 90 -17.99 3.27 16.40
CA ALA A 90 -18.34 3.56 17.79
C ALA A 90 -19.86 3.65 18.04
N SER A 91 -20.64 4.09 17.06
CA SER A 91 -22.09 4.26 17.20
C SER A 91 -22.89 3.01 16.81
N GLY A 92 -22.21 2.01 16.23
CA GLY A 92 -22.90 1.06 15.37
C GLY A 92 -23.48 1.75 14.13
N GLY A 93 -24.00 0.95 13.20
CA GLY A 93 -24.43 1.46 11.92
C GLY A 93 -25.53 0.66 11.26
N LYS A 94 -26.26 1.29 10.35
CA LYS A 94 -27.15 0.58 9.43
C LYS A 94 -26.30 -0.10 8.35
N ARG A 95 -26.47 -1.41 8.19
CA ARG A 95 -25.84 -2.17 7.10
C ARG A 95 -26.28 -1.60 5.75
N LEU A 96 -25.31 -1.18 4.94
CA LEU A 96 -25.51 -0.77 3.55
C LEU A 96 -25.56 -2.00 2.66
N TYR A 97 -24.52 -2.83 2.72
CA TYR A 97 -24.37 -4.01 1.88
C TYR A 97 -23.83 -5.19 2.68
N SER A 98 -24.35 -6.38 2.39
CA SER A 98 -23.73 -7.63 2.84
C SER A 98 -22.74 -8.06 1.76
N ILE A 99 -21.45 -8.08 2.09
CA ILE A 99 -20.40 -8.50 1.16
C ILE A 99 -20.39 -10.02 1.01
N GLY A 100 -20.64 -10.75 2.10
CA GLY A 100 -20.80 -12.20 2.01
C GLY A 100 -20.72 -12.90 3.36
N ARG A 101 -21.16 -14.16 3.35
CA ARG A 101 -20.87 -15.15 4.40
C ARG A 101 -19.77 -16.07 3.88
N LEU A 102 -18.63 -16.02 4.53
CA LEU A 102 -17.40 -16.62 4.02
C LEU A 102 -16.83 -17.59 5.04
N LEU A 103 -16.24 -18.67 4.53
CA LEU A 103 -15.55 -19.66 5.34
C LEU A 103 -14.05 -19.32 5.30
N SER A 104 -13.43 -19.18 6.47
CA SER A 104 -11.97 -19.12 6.54
C SER A 104 -11.36 -20.46 6.14
N ASP A 105 -10.23 -20.43 5.45
CA ASP A 105 -9.52 -21.62 5.02
C ASP A 105 -8.84 -22.36 6.20
N ARG A 106 -8.16 -23.47 5.89
CA ARG A 106 -7.41 -24.27 6.88
C ARG A 106 -6.25 -23.52 7.52
N ARG A 107 -5.82 -22.38 6.96
CA ARG A 107 -4.78 -21.50 7.49
C ARG A 107 -5.37 -20.29 8.23
N GLY A 108 -6.69 -20.19 8.34
CA GLY A 108 -7.34 -19.04 8.99
C GLY A 108 -7.34 -17.79 8.12
N ARG A 109 -7.39 -17.95 6.79
CA ARG A 109 -7.42 -16.86 5.81
C ARG A 109 -8.76 -16.79 5.10
N LEU A 110 -9.11 -15.60 4.64
CA LEU A 110 -10.32 -15.29 3.92
C LEU A 110 -9.99 -14.22 2.87
N SER A 111 -10.42 -14.45 1.64
CA SER A 111 -10.34 -13.47 0.56
C SER A 111 -11.66 -13.41 -0.20
N THR A 112 -12.11 -12.22 -0.57
CA THR A 112 -13.33 -12.02 -1.37
C THR A 112 -13.26 -10.73 -2.16
N SER A 113 -14.01 -10.66 -3.26
CA SER A 113 -14.26 -9.41 -3.97
C SER A 113 -15.73 -9.31 -4.38
N ILE A 114 -16.28 -8.10 -4.37
CA ILE A 114 -17.67 -7.83 -4.77
C ILE A 114 -17.80 -6.42 -5.31
N ASP A 115 -18.69 -6.22 -6.28
CA ASP A 115 -19.14 -4.91 -6.70
C ASP A 115 -20.44 -4.54 -5.98
N VAL A 116 -20.48 -3.37 -5.35
CA VAL A 116 -21.68 -2.83 -4.72
C VAL A 116 -22.03 -1.48 -5.32
N PRO A 117 -23.30 -1.04 -5.30
CA PRO A 117 -23.63 0.32 -5.69
C PRO A 117 -22.92 1.35 -4.79
N GLY A 118 -22.25 2.33 -5.39
CA GLY A 118 -21.44 3.33 -4.68
C GLY A 118 -22.18 4.61 -4.28
N GLY A 119 -23.45 4.75 -4.68
CA GLY A 119 -24.17 6.01 -4.65
C GLY A 119 -23.71 6.98 -5.75
N ARG A 120 -24.31 8.18 -5.79
CA ARG A 120 -24.02 9.17 -6.85
C ARG A 120 -22.66 9.84 -6.69
N ASN A 121 -22.17 9.95 -5.46
CA ASN A 121 -21.03 10.81 -5.14
C ASN A 121 -19.75 10.00 -4.85
N GLY A 122 -19.79 8.66 -4.93
CA GLY A 122 -18.66 7.82 -4.56
C GLY A 122 -18.51 7.57 -3.07
N ILE A 123 -17.32 7.09 -2.69
CA ILE A 123 -16.98 6.73 -1.31
C ILE A 123 -16.86 8.02 -0.50
N PRO A 124 -17.64 8.19 0.58
CA PRO A 124 -17.67 9.44 1.32
C PRO A 124 -16.39 9.63 2.13
N ARG A 125 -16.06 10.89 2.41
CA ARG A 125 -14.94 11.26 3.30
C ARG A 125 -15.06 10.67 4.72
N ALA A 126 -16.28 10.38 5.16
CA ALA A 126 -16.54 9.79 6.46
C ALA A 126 -17.90 9.09 6.50
N GLY A 127 -18.09 8.27 7.54
CA GLY A 127 -19.38 7.68 7.87
C GLY A 127 -19.69 6.39 7.12
N TRP A 128 -18.68 5.73 6.55
CA TRP A 128 -18.72 4.33 6.15
C TRP A 128 -17.73 3.54 7.02
N PHE A 129 -18.07 2.30 7.34
CA PHE A 129 -17.12 1.37 7.95
C PHE A 129 -17.34 -0.06 7.46
N LEU A 130 -16.27 -0.84 7.42
CA LEU A 130 -16.31 -2.28 7.21
C LEU A 130 -16.40 -3.00 8.55
N GLY A 131 -17.42 -3.84 8.69
CA GLY A 131 -17.62 -4.68 9.86
C GLY A 131 -17.47 -6.15 9.50
N VAL A 132 -16.66 -6.86 10.29
CA VAL A 132 -16.51 -8.33 10.21
C VAL A 132 -16.96 -8.92 11.52
N TYR A 133 -17.80 -9.96 11.49
CA TYR A 133 -18.20 -10.70 12.66
C TYR A 133 -18.16 -12.20 12.40
N ARG A 134 -17.81 -12.98 13.43
CA ARG A 134 -17.94 -14.44 13.38
C ARG A 134 -19.42 -14.80 13.52
N THR A 135 -19.91 -15.73 12.71
CA THR A 135 -21.30 -16.19 12.81
C THR A 135 -21.59 -16.68 14.23
N GLY A 136 -22.70 -16.22 14.81
CA GLY A 136 -23.08 -16.52 16.20
C GLY A 136 -22.53 -15.54 17.25
N ILE A 137 -21.79 -14.50 16.83
CA ILE A 137 -21.37 -13.40 17.69
C ILE A 137 -22.02 -12.10 17.21
N SER A 138 -22.52 -11.28 18.15
CA SER A 138 -23.16 -9.99 17.87
C SER A 138 -22.18 -8.81 17.75
N GLN A 139 -20.98 -8.91 18.35
CA GLN A 139 -19.95 -7.87 18.27
C GLN A 139 -19.08 -8.00 17.01
N HIS A 140 -18.63 -6.85 16.50
CA HIS A 140 -17.66 -6.79 15.43
C HIS A 140 -16.30 -7.31 15.92
N LEU A 141 -15.79 -8.33 15.23
CA LEU A 141 -14.43 -8.80 15.37
C LEU A 141 -13.45 -7.77 14.78
N ILE A 142 -13.79 -7.24 13.61
CA ILE A 142 -13.07 -6.13 12.97
C ILE A 142 -14.09 -5.02 12.74
N CYS A 143 -13.69 -3.79 13.03
CA CYS A 143 -14.40 -2.61 12.61
C CYS A 143 -13.39 -1.56 12.15
N SER A 144 -13.46 -1.18 10.87
CA SER A 144 -12.53 -0.26 10.23
C SER A 144 -13.27 0.83 9.48
N GLU A 145 -13.01 2.09 9.83
CA GLU A 145 -13.56 3.25 9.12
C GLU A 145 -13.06 3.30 7.67
N VAL A 146 -13.93 3.74 6.77
CA VAL A 146 -13.64 3.95 5.36
C VAL A 146 -13.74 5.45 5.08
N SER A 147 -12.68 6.03 4.53
CA SER A 147 -12.60 7.46 4.23
C SER A 147 -12.09 7.67 2.80
N GLY A 148 -12.92 8.26 1.95
CA GLY A 148 -12.54 8.70 0.60
C GLY A 148 -12.06 10.16 0.56
N SER A 149 -11.65 10.61 -0.63
CA SER A 149 -10.98 11.90 -0.83
C SER A 149 -11.84 12.92 -1.60
N SER A 150 -12.44 12.54 -2.72
CA SER A 150 -13.20 13.43 -3.62
C SER A 150 -14.54 12.84 -4.07
N PHE A 151 -15.56 13.67 -4.25
CA PHE A 151 -16.81 13.21 -4.84
C PHE A 151 -16.71 13.29 -6.37
N ASN A 152 -17.17 12.26 -7.08
CA ASN A 152 -17.31 12.20 -8.55
C ASN A 152 -16.05 11.91 -9.41
N GLU A 153 -14.90 11.57 -8.81
CA GLU A 153 -13.70 11.09 -9.53
C GLU A 153 -13.36 9.68 -9.11
N GLN A 154 -12.61 8.94 -9.93
CA GLN A 154 -12.16 7.59 -9.56
C GLN A 154 -11.41 7.64 -8.23
N GLN A 155 -11.81 6.78 -7.29
CA GLN A 155 -11.20 6.70 -5.97
C GLN A 155 -10.66 5.30 -5.77
N ASP A 156 -9.44 5.19 -5.27
CA ASP A 156 -8.84 3.94 -4.84
C ASP A 156 -8.36 4.10 -3.39
N ILE A 157 -9.01 3.39 -2.47
CA ILE A 157 -8.81 3.54 -1.02
C ILE A 157 -8.40 2.18 -0.47
N THR A 158 -7.35 2.16 0.37
CA THR A 158 -6.98 0.97 1.13
C THR A 158 -7.28 1.18 2.61
N VAL A 159 -7.95 0.21 3.21
CA VAL A 159 -8.43 0.24 4.60
C VAL A 159 -7.80 -0.92 5.36
N PRO A 160 -7.06 -0.66 6.45
CA PRO A 160 -6.54 -1.73 7.29
C PRO A 160 -7.66 -2.41 8.06
N LEU A 161 -7.68 -3.73 8.04
CA LEU A 161 -8.63 -4.56 8.79
C LEU A 161 -7.91 -5.15 9.99
N GLN A 162 -8.29 -4.74 11.20
CA GLN A 162 -7.63 -5.20 12.42
C GLN A 162 -8.65 -5.59 13.46
N GLU A 163 -8.34 -6.64 14.21
CA GLU A 163 -9.18 -7.07 15.32
C GLU A 163 -9.42 -5.93 16.31
N GLN A 164 -10.67 -5.74 16.71
CA GLN A 164 -11.08 -4.78 17.74
C GLN A 164 -10.50 -5.22 19.09
N ARG A 165 -9.28 -4.75 19.37
CA ARG A 165 -8.45 -4.86 20.58
C ARG A 165 -8.72 -6.05 21.51
N ASN A 166 -7.75 -6.97 21.54
CA ASN A 166 -7.26 -7.46 22.82
C ASN A 166 -6.31 -6.40 23.41
N ARG A 167 -6.80 -5.55 24.33
CA ARG A 167 -6.04 -4.42 24.93
C ARG A 167 -4.75 -4.83 25.63
N ASN A 168 -4.53 -6.12 25.85
CA ASN A 168 -3.37 -6.66 26.54
C ASN A 168 -2.40 -7.42 25.60
N ALA A 169 -2.71 -7.53 24.30
CA ALA A 169 -1.86 -8.25 23.35
C ALA A 169 -0.79 -7.35 22.68
N PRO A 170 0.43 -7.84 22.39
CA PRO A 170 1.51 -7.03 21.79
C PRO A 170 1.05 -6.21 20.58
N SER A 171 1.55 -4.98 20.48
CA SER A 171 1.25 -4.10 19.33
C SER A 171 2.39 -3.16 19.04
N GLY A 172 2.35 -2.52 17.88
CA GLY A 172 3.30 -1.48 17.53
C GLY A 172 2.89 -0.66 16.32
N THR A 173 3.81 0.18 15.88
CA THR A 173 3.75 0.91 14.63
C THR A 173 5.01 0.66 13.83
N ALA A 174 4.88 0.73 12.51
CA ALA A 174 6.00 0.81 11.61
C ALA A 174 5.83 2.02 10.68
N SER A 175 6.92 2.73 10.46
CA SER A 175 6.99 3.90 9.59
C SER A 175 8.15 3.74 8.63
N LEU A 176 7.87 3.97 7.35
CA LEU A 176 8.80 3.80 6.25
C LEU A 176 8.93 5.14 5.55
N LEU A 177 10.17 5.54 5.31
CA LEU A 177 10.53 6.75 4.57
C LEU A 177 11.52 6.34 3.49
N LEU A 178 11.10 6.43 2.23
CA LEU A 178 11.97 6.25 1.08
C LEU A 178 12.40 7.62 0.56
N GLN A 179 13.70 7.89 0.59
CA GLN A 179 14.28 9.12 0.07
C GLN A 179 15.65 8.82 -0.55
N HIS A 180 15.92 9.32 -1.76
CA HIS A 180 17.18 9.08 -2.47
C HIS A 180 17.56 7.59 -2.57
N ARG A 181 16.57 6.73 -2.88
CA ARG A 181 16.69 5.25 -2.91
C ARG A 181 17.16 4.60 -1.60
N GLN A 182 17.04 5.32 -0.49
CA GLN A 182 17.33 4.81 0.85
C GLN A 182 16.03 4.71 1.63
N LEU A 183 15.69 3.49 2.04
CA LEU A 183 14.51 3.22 2.83
C LEU A 183 14.88 3.16 4.32
N SER A 184 14.39 4.12 5.09
CA SER A 184 14.41 4.08 6.55
C SER A 184 13.14 3.40 7.07
N VAL A 185 13.31 2.32 7.82
CA VAL A 185 12.23 1.58 8.49
C VAL A 185 12.36 1.76 10.00
N THR A 186 11.39 2.40 10.63
CA THR A 186 11.32 2.58 12.08
C THR A 186 10.20 1.71 12.65
N LEU A 187 10.54 0.87 13.62
CA LEU A 187 9.61 0.03 14.37
C LEU A 187 9.52 0.53 15.80
N ILE A 188 8.30 0.71 16.31
CA ILE A 188 8.03 1.01 17.71
C ILE A 188 7.02 -0.03 18.20
N VAL A 189 7.42 -0.85 19.17
CA VAL A 189 6.63 -1.98 19.63
C VAL A 189 6.55 -1.99 21.16
N GLU A 190 5.41 -2.39 21.69
CA GLU A 190 5.14 -2.47 23.11
C GLU A 190 4.49 -3.79 23.51
N ARG A 191 4.51 -4.06 24.82
CA ARG A 191 3.84 -5.20 25.46
C ARG A 191 4.35 -6.55 24.95
N LEU A 192 5.60 -6.57 24.47
CA LEU A 192 6.36 -7.80 24.21
C LEU A 192 6.91 -8.37 25.53
N LYS A 193 7.45 -9.59 25.49
CA LYS A 193 8.16 -10.14 26.64
C LYS A 193 9.35 -9.23 26.98
N PRO A 194 9.52 -8.79 28.24
CA PRO A 194 10.66 -7.96 28.64
C PRO A 194 12.02 -8.64 28.41
N ASN A 195 13.07 -7.83 28.24
CA ASN A 195 14.47 -8.28 28.10
C ASN A 195 14.69 -9.39 27.04
N THR A 196 13.94 -9.35 25.96
CA THR A 196 13.93 -10.36 24.90
C THR A 196 14.31 -9.71 23.57
N ILE A 197 14.98 -10.49 22.70
CA ILE A 197 15.31 -10.07 21.34
C ILE A 197 14.33 -10.73 20.37
N TYR A 198 13.73 -9.93 19.51
CA TYR A 198 12.83 -10.37 18.46
C TYR A 198 13.41 -10.02 17.10
N GLN A 199 13.44 -11.01 16.20
CA GLN A 199 13.76 -10.76 14.80
C GLN A 199 12.59 -10.08 14.11
N ALA A 200 12.87 -9.22 13.14
CA ALA A 200 11.88 -8.54 12.34
C ALA A 200 12.30 -8.62 10.88
N ALA A 201 11.32 -8.74 9.98
CA ALA A 201 11.57 -8.75 8.55
C ALA A 201 10.50 -7.96 7.80
N LEU A 202 10.92 -7.38 6.69
CA LEU A 202 10.02 -6.92 5.65
C LEU A 202 9.79 -8.09 4.69
N GLU A 203 8.54 -8.45 4.44
CA GLU A 203 8.17 -9.59 3.61
C GLU A 203 7.28 -9.14 2.45
N ARG A 204 7.31 -9.91 1.36
CA ARG A 204 6.37 -9.74 0.25
C ARG A 204 5.02 -10.37 0.60
N GLY A 205 3.94 -9.62 0.40
CA GLY A 205 2.56 -10.04 0.60
C GLY A 205 1.97 -9.47 1.88
N HIS A 206 1.11 -10.26 2.51
CA HIS A 206 0.41 -9.92 3.73
C HIS A 206 0.83 -10.83 4.90
N CYS A 207 0.44 -10.46 6.12
CA CYS A 207 0.84 -11.10 7.39
C CYS A 207 0.69 -12.62 7.52
N TYR A 208 -0.08 -13.25 6.63
CA TYR A 208 -0.45 -14.66 6.69
C TYR A 208 -0.20 -15.41 5.38
N ASP A 209 0.51 -14.81 4.43
CA ASP A 209 0.78 -15.44 3.14
C ASP A 209 2.08 -16.25 3.11
N ASN A 210 2.74 -16.48 4.25
CA ASN A 210 4.10 -17.00 4.32
C ASN A 210 5.00 -16.21 3.37
N GLY A 211 5.03 -14.89 3.55
CA GLY A 211 5.68 -13.98 2.64
C GLY A 211 7.16 -14.34 2.45
N VAL A 212 7.66 -14.12 1.24
CA VAL A 212 9.11 -14.25 1.00
C VAL A 212 9.79 -13.08 1.71
N PRO A 213 10.75 -13.33 2.63
CA PRO A 213 11.54 -12.26 3.24
C PRO A 213 12.22 -11.43 2.14
N LEU A 214 11.99 -10.12 2.17
CA LEU A 214 12.61 -9.17 1.27
C LEU A 214 13.87 -8.59 1.89
N TYR A 215 13.73 -8.08 3.10
CA TYR A 215 14.83 -7.46 3.83
C TYR A 215 14.78 -7.86 5.30
N PRO A 216 15.88 -8.37 5.87
CA PRO A 216 15.99 -8.49 7.32
C PRO A 216 15.99 -7.07 7.92
N LEU A 217 15.23 -6.90 8.99
CA LEU A 217 15.23 -5.67 9.76
C LEU A 217 16.09 -5.84 11.00
N ARG A 218 16.55 -4.72 11.56
CA ARG A 218 17.26 -4.72 12.84
C ARG A 218 16.38 -5.36 13.92
N ALA A 219 16.96 -6.32 14.63
CA ALA A 219 16.27 -6.99 15.72
C ALA A 219 15.81 -6.01 16.81
N LEU A 220 14.61 -6.22 17.30
CA LEU A 220 14.01 -5.46 18.40
C LEU A 220 14.50 -6.03 19.72
N ARG A 221 15.10 -5.19 20.57
CA ARG A 221 15.47 -5.57 21.94
C ARG A 221 14.54 -4.87 22.91
N THR A 222 13.77 -5.63 23.66
CA THR A 222 12.80 -5.08 24.60
C THR A 222 13.46 -4.63 25.89
N ASP A 223 12.98 -3.52 26.44
CA ASP A 223 13.32 -3.03 27.77
C ASP A 223 12.63 -3.86 28.87
N VAL A 224 12.82 -3.45 30.13
CA VAL A 224 12.20 -4.09 31.30
C VAL A 224 10.68 -3.99 31.32
N TYR A 225 10.09 -3.11 30.51
CA TYR A 225 8.65 -2.91 30.36
C TYR A 225 8.09 -3.57 29.09
N GLY A 226 8.91 -4.31 28.34
CA GLY A 226 8.47 -4.97 27.11
C GLY A 226 8.32 -4.03 25.92
N ARG A 227 8.99 -2.87 25.92
CA ARG A 227 8.99 -1.88 24.82
C ARG A 227 10.27 -1.98 24.02
N ALA A 228 10.19 -1.83 22.71
CA ALA A 228 11.33 -1.84 21.81
C ALA A 228 11.18 -0.78 20.72
N THR A 229 12.29 -0.19 20.32
CA THR A 229 12.38 0.66 19.13
C THR A 229 13.60 0.23 18.32
N ALA A 230 13.43 0.10 17.01
CA ALA A 230 14.51 -0.24 16.10
C ALA A 230 14.37 0.55 14.81
N GLN A 231 15.49 1.04 14.30
CA GLN A 231 15.58 1.65 12.98
C GLN A 231 16.51 0.82 12.10
N THR A 232 16.08 0.57 10.87
CA THR A 232 16.84 -0.11 9.82
C THR A 232 16.94 0.81 8.62
N ILE A 233 18.13 0.91 8.03
CA ILE A 233 18.35 1.64 6.79
C ILE A 233 18.67 0.62 5.70
N ILE A 234 17.86 0.60 4.65
CA ILE A 234 17.99 -0.32 3.51
C ILE A 234 18.38 0.51 2.28
N PRO A 235 19.58 0.29 1.71
CA PRO A 235 20.02 1.02 0.52
C PRO A 235 19.39 0.44 -0.76
N ALA A 236 19.45 1.23 -1.83
CA ALA A 236 19.10 0.84 -3.20
C ALA A 236 17.65 0.33 -3.36
N VAL A 237 16.71 0.85 -2.57
CA VAL A 237 15.28 0.58 -2.76
C VAL A 237 14.74 1.50 -3.84
N GLU A 238 14.16 0.95 -4.90
CA GLU A 238 13.68 1.74 -6.05
C GLU A 238 12.33 2.39 -5.81
N ALA A 239 11.41 1.68 -5.15
CA ALA A 239 10.08 2.18 -4.85
C ALA A 239 9.48 1.42 -3.67
N LEU A 240 8.55 2.06 -2.96
CA LEU A 240 7.66 1.39 -2.03
C LEU A 240 6.44 0.88 -2.81
N PRO A 241 6.21 -0.44 -2.90
CA PRO A 241 5.04 -0.93 -3.60
C PRO A 241 3.79 -0.67 -2.76
N SER A 242 2.78 -0.07 -3.37
CA SER A 242 1.48 0.11 -2.76
C SER A 242 0.89 -1.25 -2.37
N SER A 243 0.68 -1.46 -1.06
CA SER A 243 -0.03 -2.62 -0.47
C SER A 243 0.56 -4.03 -0.63
N LYS A 244 1.80 -4.19 -1.09
CA LYS A 244 2.40 -5.52 -1.35
C LYS A 244 3.44 -5.98 -0.34
N TRP A 245 3.74 -5.18 0.67
CA TRP A 245 4.71 -5.52 1.70
C TRP A 245 4.06 -5.58 3.08
N SER A 246 4.54 -6.50 3.90
CA SER A 246 4.18 -6.63 5.30
C SER A 246 5.43 -6.59 6.17
N ILE A 247 5.26 -6.14 7.41
CA ILE A 247 6.29 -6.26 8.44
C ILE A 247 5.87 -7.38 9.38
N VAL A 248 6.75 -8.35 9.56
CA VAL A 248 6.50 -9.53 10.39
C VAL A 248 7.53 -9.58 11.52
N ILE A 249 7.04 -9.74 12.74
CA ILE A 249 7.82 -10.01 13.95
C ILE A 249 7.32 -11.34 14.52
N PRO A 250 8.06 -12.45 14.34
CA PRO A 250 7.71 -13.72 14.94
C PRO A 250 7.76 -13.65 16.46
N LEU A 251 6.66 -14.01 17.11
CA LEU A 251 6.54 -14.15 18.55
C LEU A 251 6.62 -15.64 18.90
N TYR A 252 7.61 -16.01 19.71
CA TYR A 252 7.67 -17.35 20.28
C TYR A 252 6.53 -17.52 21.28
N SER A 253 5.57 -18.39 20.97
CA SER A 253 4.48 -18.77 21.86
C SER A 253 4.51 -20.28 22.11
N GLN A 254 4.11 -20.68 23.32
CA GLN A 254 4.01 -22.09 23.76
C GLN A 254 3.06 -22.92 22.88
N ASN A 255 2.14 -22.28 22.15
CA ASN A 255 1.13 -22.94 21.30
C ASN A 255 1.37 -22.75 19.78
N GLY A 256 2.59 -22.39 19.37
CA GLY A 256 2.98 -22.12 17.99
C GLY A 256 3.43 -20.67 17.75
N THR A 257 3.90 -20.38 16.54
CA THR A 257 4.37 -19.04 16.13
C THR A 257 3.18 -18.09 15.99
N ALA A 258 3.01 -17.19 16.95
CA ALA A 258 2.16 -16.01 16.75
C ALA A 258 3.02 -14.95 16.05
N ASN A 259 2.46 -14.15 15.16
CA ASN A 259 3.19 -13.05 14.54
C ASN A 259 2.57 -11.73 15.00
N LEU A 260 3.42 -10.77 15.35
CA LEU A 260 3.05 -9.37 15.38
C LEU A 260 3.29 -8.83 13.97
N CYS A 261 2.21 -8.40 13.30
CA CYS A 261 2.31 -8.03 11.89
C CYS A 261 1.40 -6.88 11.49
N GLY A 262 1.82 -6.13 10.46
CA GLY A 262 1.02 -5.13 9.77
C GLY A 262 1.33 -5.08 8.28
N THR A 263 0.31 -4.87 7.46
CA THR A 263 0.47 -4.65 6.02
C THR A 263 0.66 -3.17 5.74
N LEU A 264 1.63 -2.82 4.90
CA LEU A 264 2.00 -1.45 4.61
C LEU A 264 1.00 -0.75 3.70
N LEU A 265 0.68 0.48 4.07
CA LEU A 265 -0.12 1.42 3.28
C LEU A 265 0.81 2.55 2.86
N SER A 266 1.07 2.69 1.55
CA SER A 266 1.83 3.82 1.04
C SER A 266 0.92 5.04 0.93
N ASN A 267 1.39 6.18 1.42
CA ASN A 267 0.86 7.48 1.07
C ASN A 267 1.52 7.91 -0.23
N SER A 268 1.20 7.25 -1.33
CA SER A 268 1.51 7.81 -2.65
C SER A 268 0.26 8.54 -3.12
N SER A 269 0.29 9.88 -3.09
CA SER A 269 -0.54 10.62 -4.04
C SER A 269 -0.16 10.16 -5.46
N PRO A 270 -1.13 9.88 -6.32
CA PRO A 270 -0.85 9.63 -7.75
C PRO A 270 -0.22 10.86 -8.42
#